data_AF-A0A3R9S3Y1-F1
#
_entry.id   AF-A0A3R9S3Y1-F1
#
_cell.length_a   1.000
_cell.length_b   1.000
_cell.length_c   1.000
_cell.angle_alpha   90.00
_cell.angle_beta   90.00
_cell.angle_gamma   90.00
#
_symmetry.space_group_name_H-M   'P 1'
#
loop_
_entity.id
_entity.type
_entity.pdbx_description
1 polymer ?
#
loop_
_entity_poly.entity_id
_entity_poly.type
_entity_poly.pdbx_seq_one_letter_code
_entity_poly.pdbx_strand_id
1 'polypeptide(L)' 'MKTRPSKIVCVGRSYADHVKELNNAMPGRPVLFIKPPSSLIGLDEGISWNPAWGSCHFECEFV' A
#
# COMPACT_ATOMS: atom_id res chain seq x y z
N MET A 1 10.23 14.34 -12.68
CA MET A 1 10.49 14.97 -11.36
C MET A 1 10.76 13.83 -10.38
N LYS A 2 11.96 13.73 -9.78
CA LYS A 2 12.22 12.70 -8.74
C LYS A 2 11.77 13.26 -7.39
N THR A 3 10.62 12.84 -6.90
CA THR A 3 10.16 13.17 -5.55
C THR A 3 11.01 12.42 -4.52
N ARG A 4 11.33 13.06 -3.39
CA ARG A 4 12.06 12.46 -2.26
C ARG A 4 11.27 12.70 -0.97
N PRO A 5 10.14 12.01 -0.77
CA PRO A 5 9.30 12.22 0.40
C PRO A 5 10.04 11.76 1.68
N SER A 6 9.80 12.45 2.80
CA SER A 6 10.30 12.02 4.12
C SER A 6 9.49 10.87 4.71
N LYS A 7 8.27 10.63 4.20
CA LYS A 7 7.39 9.50 4.51
C LYS A 7 6.31 9.36 3.43
N ILE A 8 5.75 8.17 3.29
CA ILE A 8 4.58 7.90 2.44
C ILE A 8 3.42 7.57 3.38
N VAL A 9 2.34 8.35 3.32
CA VAL A 9 1.13 8.13 4.13
C VAL A 9 0.08 7.43 3.27
N CYS A 10 -0.41 6.29 3.73
CA CYS A 10 -1.36 5.46 3.00
C CYS A 10 -2.72 5.44 3.72
N VAL A 11 -3.80 5.26 2.94
CA VAL A 11 -5.16 5.14 3.46
C VAL A 11 -5.68 3.74 3.17
N GLY A 12 -5.73 2.89 4.20
CA GLY A 12 -6.32 1.57 4.10
C GLY A 12 -7.84 1.62 4.04
N ARG A 13 -8.45 0.63 3.38
CA ARG A 13 -9.90 0.42 3.36
C ARG A 13 -10.68 1.60 2.74
N SER A 14 -10.10 2.28 1.76
CA SER A 14 -10.70 3.45 1.10
C SER A 14 -11.72 3.12 -0.01
N TYR A 15 -11.89 1.82 -0.35
CA TYR A 15 -12.83 1.35 -1.38
C TYR A 15 -13.80 0.32 -0.80
N ALA A 16 -15.11 0.56 -0.95
CA ALA A 16 -16.15 -0.23 -0.30
C ALA A 16 -16.13 -1.72 -0.69
N ASP A 17 -15.83 -2.05 -1.94
CA ASP A 17 -15.77 -3.45 -2.38
C ASP A 17 -14.51 -4.16 -1.90
N HIS A 18 -13.38 -3.46 -1.81
CA HIS A 18 -12.15 -4.00 -1.20
C HIS A 18 -12.32 -4.26 0.31
N VAL A 19 -13.11 -3.44 1.01
CA VAL A 19 -13.48 -3.72 2.42
C VAL A 19 -14.21 -5.06 2.54
N LYS A 20 -15.12 -5.35 1.62
CA LYS A 20 -15.91 -6.61 1.63
C LYS A 20 -15.09 -7.83 1.25
N GLU A 21 -14.10 -7.68 0.36
CA GLU A 21 -13.25 -8.77 -0.13
C GLU A 21 -12.64 -9.60 1.00
N LEU A 22 -12.16 -8.92 2.04
CA LEU A 22 -11.54 -9.55 3.21
C LEU A 22 -12.49 -9.67 4.40
N ASN A 23 -13.81 -9.53 4.16
CA ASN A 23 -14.86 -9.54 5.18
C ASN A 23 -14.59 -8.56 6.35
N ASN A 24 -14.02 -7.40 6.03
CA ASN A 24 -13.70 -6.37 7.02
C ASN A 24 -14.94 -5.52 7.35
N ALA A 25 -15.01 -5.02 8.58
CA ALA A 25 -15.97 -3.99 8.96
C ALA A 25 -15.66 -2.66 8.27
N MET A 26 -16.71 -1.95 7.83
CA MET A 26 -16.59 -0.60 7.27
C MET A 26 -16.02 0.34 8.34
N PRO A 27 -14.89 1.02 8.07
CA PRO A 27 -14.29 1.88 9.07
C PRO A 27 -15.08 3.19 9.23
N GLY A 28 -15.32 3.61 10.47
CA GLY A 28 -15.96 4.91 10.76
C GLY A 28 -15.02 6.12 10.63
N ARG A 29 -13.72 5.88 10.44
CA ARG A 29 -12.66 6.87 10.23
C ARG A 29 -11.56 6.28 9.33
N PRO A 30 -10.77 7.11 8.60
CA PRO A 30 -9.68 6.60 7.78
C PRO A 30 -8.68 5.76 8.56
N VAL A 31 -8.31 4.60 7.99
CA VAL A 31 -7.23 3.77 8.52
C VAL A 31 -5.92 4.27 7.91
N LEU A 32 -5.06 4.87 8.71
CA LEU A 32 -3.80 5.42 8.24
C LEU A 32 -2.63 4.53 8.64
N PHE A 33 -1.68 4.38 7.72
CA PHE A 33 -0.39 3.75 7.97
C PHE A 33 0.70 4.44 7.16
N ILE A 34 1.97 4.12 7.46
CA ILE A 34 3.12 4.76 6.83
C ILE A 34 4.02 3.71 6.19
N LYS A 35 4.53 4.02 5.00
CA LYS A 35 5.68 3.35 4.41
C LYS A 35 6.92 4.26 4.50
N PRO A 36 8.10 3.73 4.85
CA PRO A 36 9.33 4.53 4.93
C PRO A 36 9.82 4.92 3.53
N PRO A 37 10.61 6.01 3.38
CA PRO A 37 11.20 6.39 2.09
C PRO A 37 12.01 5.27 1.41
N SER A 38 12.58 4.36 2.20
CA SER A 38 13.34 3.21 1.71
C SER A 38 12.49 2.15 0.98
N SER A 39 11.16 2.24 1.01
CA SER A 39 10.28 1.34 0.26
C SER A 39 9.89 1.88 -1.12
N LEU A 40 10.32 3.10 -1.48
CA LEU A 40 9.97 3.71 -2.76
C LEU A 40 10.92 3.24 -3.86
N ILE A 41 10.37 2.72 -4.95
CA ILE A 41 11.09 2.29 -6.15
C ILE A 41 10.26 2.65 -7.38
N GLY A 42 10.89 2.94 -8.51
CA GLY A 42 10.20 3.07 -9.80
C GLY A 42 9.62 1.72 -10.23
N LEU A 43 8.38 1.71 -10.74
CA LEU A 43 7.77 0.47 -11.24
C LEU A 43 8.55 -0.14 -12.41
N ASP A 44 9.23 0.69 -13.20
CA ASP A 44 10.12 0.31 -14.30
C ASP A 44 11.42 -0.37 -13.84
N GLU A 45 11.82 -0.18 -12.58
CA GLU A 45 13.00 -0.83 -11.99
C GLU A 45 12.70 -2.27 -11.52
N GLY A 46 11.43 -2.67 -11.51
CA GLY A 46 10.97 -4.00 -11.07
C GLY A 46 10.80 -4.13 -9.55
N ILE A 47 10.05 -5.14 -9.13
CA ILE A 47 9.76 -5.42 -7.71
C ILE A 47 10.31 -6.80 -7.36
N SER A 48 11.07 -6.89 -6.27
CA SER A 48 11.49 -8.17 -5.67
C SER A 48 11.02 -8.27 -4.22
N TRP A 49 10.75 -9.49 -3.77
CA TRP A 49 10.41 -9.79 -2.39
C TRP A 49 11.01 -11.12 -1.98
N ASN A 50 11.06 -11.41 -0.68
CA ASN A 50 11.51 -12.70 -0.17
C ASN A 50 10.35 -13.71 -0.19
N PRO A 51 10.38 -14.76 -1.05
CA PRO A 51 9.29 -15.74 -1.13
C PRO A 51 9.10 -16.55 0.16
N ALA A 52 10.14 -16.63 1.01
CA ALA A 52 10.04 -17.32 2.30
C ALA A 52 9.11 -16.60 3.30
N TRP A 53 8.70 -15.36 3.03
CA TRP A 53 7.76 -14.59 3.86
C TRP A 53 6.28 -14.80 3.47
N GLY A 54 6.01 -15.66 2.49
CA GLY A 54 4.66 -15.96 2.02
C GLY A 54 4.25 -15.18 0.76
N SER A 55 2.94 -15.07 0.54
CA SER A 55 2.40 -14.39 -0.62
C SER A 55 2.59 -12.87 -0.54
N CYS A 56 3.08 -12.27 -1.63
CA CYS A 56 3.11 -10.82 -1.80
C CYS A 56 1.94 -10.41 -2.68
N HIS A 57 1.00 -9.65 -2.13
CA HIS A 57 -0.19 -9.19 -2.85
C HIS A 57 0.08 -7.83 -3.50
N PHE A 58 -0.64 -7.52 -4.58
CA PHE A 58 -0.57 -6.23 -5.26
C PHE A 58 -1.82 -5.40 -4.95
N GLU A 59 -1.62 -4.14 -4.58
CA GLU A 59 -2.67 -3.17 -4.28
C GLU A 59 -2.40 -1.89 -5.09
N CYS A 60 -3.22 -1.61 -6.11
CA CYS A 60 -3.09 -0.41 -6.94
C CYS A 60 -3.77 0.77 -6.27
N GLU A 61 -3.05 1.88 -6.11
CA GLU A 61 -3.56 3.11 -5.48
C GLU A 61 -3.26 4.34 -6.35
N PHE A 62 -4.09 5.38 -6.19
CA PHE A 62 -3.78 6.70 -6.71
C PHE A 62 -2.76 7.40 -5.80
N VAL A 63 -1.72 8.01 -6.38
CA VAL A 63 -0.60 8.65 -5.67
C VAL A 63 -0.54 10.14 -5.97
#